data_AF-A0AA88AI06-F1
#
_entry.id   AF-A0AA88AI06-F1
#
_cell.length_a   1.000
_cell.length_b   1.000
_cell.length_c   1.000
_cell.angle_alpha   90.00
_cell.angle_beta   90.00
_cell.angle_gamma   90.00
#
_symmetry.space_group_name_H-M   'P 1'
#
loop_
_entity.id
_entity.type
_entity.pdbx_description
1 polymer ?
#
loop_
_entity_poly.entity_id
_entity_poly.type
_entity_poly.pdbx_seq_one_letter_code
_entity_poly.pdbx_strand_id
1 'polypeptide(L)'
;MKANYQSDGENIVSLDFGDQEKEEEDTESPWEGAVIYKRNSSISHVEYCTTLERLGLGSLSTEVSKSRASVMGLRVTQAVKDYPFGTPLQISVDVTRKKQKLRLDGIVKTVITLGCNRCGEPAAECIFSDFSLLLTEEPIEEPDIINLGTIYGEVNRKPYSGLSEDGEEVDDGSIDFEDRLHFPPGEKAIDISKHIRDLVHLEININTVCDVNCKGMCFKCGTNLNTSKCKCSKLEAEKSRYGPLGNLKQKMQENK
;
A
#
# COMPACT_ATOMS: atom_id res chain seq x y z
N MET A 1 27.45 36.19 41.39
CA MET A 1 27.85 37.27 40.45
C MET A 1 28.82 36.63 39.46
N LYS A 2 28.63 36.52 38.15
CA LYS A 2 27.59 36.90 37.18
C LYS A 2 27.53 35.75 36.15
N ALA A 3 26.35 35.50 35.60
CA ALA A 3 26.16 34.75 34.36
C ALA A 3 26.54 35.63 33.16
N ASN A 4 26.96 35.02 32.04
CA ASN A 4 26.43 35.36 30.72
C ASN A 4 26.81 34.31 29.65
N TYR A 5 25.86 34.16 28.72
CA TYR A 5 25.66 33.10 27.73
C TYR A 5 26.00 33.60 26.31
N GLN A 6 25.99 32.67 25.33
CA GLN A 6 25.98 32.80 23.84
C GLN A 6 27.34 33.05 23.13
N SER A 7 27.63 32.46 21.95
CA SER A 7 26.80 31.79 20.94
C SER A 7 27.58 30.75 20.12
N ASP A 8 26.82 29.89 19.44
CA ASP A 8 27.16 28.79 18.54
C ASP A 8 28.07 29.14 17.34
N GLY A 9 28.78 28.11 16.86
CA GLY A 9 29.55 28.07 15.63
C GLY A 9 29.65 26.64 15.11
N GLU A 10 28.54 26.18 14.51
CA GLU A 10 28.39 25.15 13.46
C GLU A 10 29.51 24.09 13.36
N ASN A 11 29.32 22.94 14.02
CA ASN A 11 29.94 21.70 13.59
C ASN A 11 29.24 21.25 12.30
N ILE A 12 29.81 21.57 11.15
CA ILE A 12 29.55 20.82 9.91
C ILE A 12 30.00 19.39 10.16
N VAL A 13 29.04 18.50 10.37
CA VAL A 13 29.24 17.06 10.20
C VAL A 13 29.40 16.83 8.70
N SER A 14 30.66 16.78 8.24
CA SER A 14 30.98 16.22 6.94
C SER A 14 30.68 14.73 7.00
N LEU A 15 29.47 14.35 6.57
CA LEU A 15 29.13 12.97 6.26
C LEU A 15 29.85 12.63 4.97
N ASP A 16 31.09 12.17 5.13
CA ASP A 16 31.89 11.56 4.08
C ASP A 16 31.25 10.22 3.74
N PHE A 17 30.32 10.23 2.78
CA PHE A 17 29.86 9.01 2.12
C PHE A 17 31.04 8.53 1.28
N GLY A 18 31.97 7.82 1.92
CA GLY A 18 33.00 7.10 1.19
C GLY A 18 32.29 6.16 0.22
N ASP A 19 32.53 6.36 -1.07
CA ASP A 19 32.12 5.49 -2.16
C ASP A 19 32.74 4.10 -1.94
N GLN A 20 32.11 3.32 -1.06
CA GLN A 20 32.20 1.88 -1.13
C GLN A 20 31.24 1.48 -2.24
N GLU A 21 31.77 1.47 -3.47
CA GLU A 21 31.33 0.53 -4.51
C GLU A 21 31.51 -0.89 -3.93
N LYS A 22 30.62 -1.27 -3.01
CA LYS A 22 30.34 -2.67 -2.79
C LYS A 22 29.68 -3.10 -4.07
N GLU A 23 30.35 -4.00 -4.80
CA GLU A 23 29.68 -4.88 -5.73
C GLU A 23 28.40 -5.35 -5.02
N GLU A 24 27.24 -4.85 -5.49
CA GLU A 24 25.94 -5.35 -5.07
C GLU A 24 25.96 -6.82 -5.47
N GLU A 25 26.25 -7.69 -4.51
CA GLU A 25 26.01 -9.11 -4.68
C GLU A 25 24.49 -9.20 -4.86
N ASP A 26 24.05 -9.35 -6.12
CA ASP A 26 22.66 -9.45 -6.56
C ASP A 26 21.94 -10.47 -5.69
N THR A 27 21.40 -9.99 -4.57
CA THR A 27 20.63 -10.80 -3.65
C THR A 27 19.26 -10.85 -4.29
N GLU A 28 19.06 -11.86 -5.15
CA GLU A 28 17.79 -12.15 -5.83
C GLU A 28 16.66 -11.95 -4.81
N SER A 29 15.83 -10.94 -5.08
CA SER A 29 14.79 -10.54 -4.15
C SER A 29 13.84 -11.72 -3.93
N PRO A 30 13.35 -11.99 -2.71
CA PRO A 30 12.56 -13.19 -2.41
C PRO A 30 11.26 -13.37 -3.21
N TRP A 31 10.81 -12.31 -3.88
CA TRP A 31 9.60 -12.26 -4.70
C TRP A 31 9.85 -12.35 -6.21
N GLU A 32 11.10 -12.55 -6.64
CA GLU A 32 11.46 -12.69 -8.04
C GLU A 32 10.81 -13.93 -8.68
N GLY A 33 10.40 -13.77 -9.94
CA GLY A 33 9.74 -14.78 -10.73
C GLY A 33 8.32 -15.11 -10.29
N ALA A 34 7.68 -14.30 -9.44
CA ALA A 34 6.29 -14.49 -9.08
C ALA A 34 5.32 -14.14 -10.23
N VAL A 35 5.66 -13.14 -11.04
CA VAL A 35 4.89 -12.65 -12.19
C VAL A 35 5.86 -12.24 -13.30
N ILE A 36 6.02 -13.10 -14.30
CA ILE A 36 6.92 -12.86 -15.43
C ILE A 36 6.10 -12.59 -16.68
N TYR A 37 6.21 -11.37 -17.21
CA TYR A 37 5.67 -11.04 -18.52
C TYR A 37 6.58 -11.59 -19.61
N LYS A 38 6.00 -12.30 -20.59
CA LYS A 38 6.74 -12.82 -21.75
C LYS A 38 6.27 -12.11 -23.00
N ARG A 39 7.23 -11.61 -23.79
CA ARG A 39 6.97 -10.93 -25.06
C ARG A 39 6.28 -11.89 -26.01
N ASN A 40 5.04 -11.58 -26.38
CA ASN A 40 4.29 -12.34 -27.36
C ASN A 40 3.46 -11.40 -28.23
N SER A 41 3.76 -11.32 -29.52
CA SER A 41 3.07 -10.43 -30.46
C SER A 41 1.66 -10.87 -30.82
N SER A 42 1.28 -12.10 -30.51
CA SER A 42 -0.01 -12.69 -30.90
C SER A 42 -1.07 -12.62 -29.80
N ILE A 43 -0.67 -12.25 -28.58
CA ILE A 43 -1.54 -12.25 -27.41
C ILE A 43 -1.73 -10.80 -26.95
N SER A 44 -2.98 -10.33 -26.98
CA SER A 44 -3.36 -9.01 -26.49
C SER A 44 -3.81 -9.02 -25.03
N HIS A 45 -4.09 -10.19 -24.46
CA HIS A 45 -4.58 -10.34 -23.09
C HIS A 45 -3.91 -11.52 -22.40
N VAL A 46 -3.38 -11.31 -21.20
CA VAL A 46 -2.74 -12.35 -20.40
C VAL A 46 -3.29 -12.35 -18.99
N GLU A 47 -3.64 -13.53 -18.49
CA GLU A 47 -4.01 -13.74 -17.10
C GLU A 47 -2.87 -14.44 -16.36
N TYR A 48 -2.50 -13.89 -15.21
CA TYR A 48 -1.56 -14.49 -14.28
C TYR A 48 -2.27 -14.85 -12.99
N CYS A 49 -1.82 -15.94 -12.37
CA CYS A 49 -2.22 -16.34 -11.05
C CYS A 49 -0.96 -16.65 -10.26
N THR A 50 -0.81 -15.98 -9.12
CA THR A 50 0.25 -16.21 -8.14
C THR A 50 -0.35 -16.22 -6.74
N THR A 51 0.48 -16.19 -5.72
CA THR A 51 0.04 -16.18 -4.31
C THR A 51 0.75 -15.08 -3.54
N LEU A 52 0.09 -14.52 -2.52
CA LEU A 52 0.70 -13.52 -1.65
C LEU A 52 2.04 -14.00 -1.04
N GLU A 53 2.13 -15.27 -0.68
CA GLU A 53 3.35 -15.89 -0.16
C GLU A 53 4.53 -15.79 -1.14
N ARG A 54 4.28 -15.98 -2.45
CA ARG A 54 5.30 -15.86 -3.50
C ARG A 54 5.74 -14.43 -3.72
N LEU A 55 4.85 -13.47 -3.53
CA LEU A 55 5.16 -12.04 -3.61
C LEU A 55 5.82 -11.53 -2.32
N GLY A 56 6.20 -12.39 -1.38
CA GLY A 56 6.78 -12.00 -0.09
C GLY A 56 5.78 -11.29 0.85
N LEU A 57 4.47 -11.46 0.62
CA LEU A 57 3.36 -10.90 1.38
C LEU A 57 2.70 -11.94 2.30
N GLY A 58 3.46 -12.97 2.69
CA GLY A 58 2.96 -14.08 3.51
C GLY A 58 2.45 -13.64 4.89
N SER A 59 2.95 -12.53 5.44
CA SER A 59 2.46 -11.96 6.72
C SER A 59 0.99 -11.53 6.68
N LEU A 60 0.48 -11.22 5.50
CA LEU A 60 -0.91 -10.82 5.26
C LEU A 60 -1.81 -12.00 4.88
N SER A 61 -1.24 -13.19 4.71
CA SER A 61 -1.95 -14.40 4.32
C SER A 61 -2.35 -15.21 5.56
N THR A 62 -3.65 -15.37 5.79
CA THR A 62 -4.19 -16.20 6.87
C THR A 62 -5.36 -17.05 6.36
N GLU A 63 -5.93 -17.90 7.21
CA GLU A 63 -7.16 -18.64 6.86
C GLU A 63 -8.33 -17.70 6.52
N VAL A 64 -8.38 -16.51 7.11
CA VAL A 64 -9.43 -15.52 6.89
C VAL A 64 -9.35 -14.95 5.46
N SER A 65 -8.15 -14.59 4.98
CA SER A 65 -7.95 -14.15 3.58
C SER A 65 -8.21 -15.29 2.59
N LYS A 66 -7.73 -16.51 2.86
CA LYS A 66 -7.95 -17.68 1.99
C LYS A 66 -9.43 -18.05 1.84
N SER A 67 -10.16 -18.03 2.96
CA SER A 67 -11.61 -18.28 2.98
C SER A 67 -12.35 -17.20 2.20
N ARG A 68 -12.05 -15.92 2.44
CA ARG A 68 -12.70 -14.81 1.74
C ARG A 68 -12.36 -14.78 0.24
N ALA A 69 -11.11 -15.02 -0.13
CA ALA A 69 -10.70 -15.18 -1.53
C ALA A 69 -11.46 -16.32 -2.21
N SER A 70 -11.68 -17.43 -1.49
CA SER A 70 -12.46 -18.55 -1.99
C SER A 70 -13.93 -18.18 -2.24
N VAL A 71 -14.54 -17.41 -1.35
CA VAL A 71 -15.91 -16.88 -1.53
C VAL A 71 -15.99 -15.95 -2.74
N MET A 72 -14.93 -15.18 -3.01
CA MET A 72 -14.85 -14.26 -4.15
C MET A 72 -14.53 -14.95 -5.50
N GLY A 73 -14.43 -16.28 -5.52
CA GLY A 73 -14.12 -17.03 -6.74
C GLY A 73 -12.63 -17.06 -7.11
N LEU A 74 -11.76 -16.44 -6.31
CA LEU A 74 -10.31 -16.52 -6.51
C LEU A 74 -9.82 -17.91 -6.09
N ARG A 75 -9.02 -18.56 -6.92
CA ARG A 75 -8.46 -19.89 -6.67
C ARG A 75 -7.00 -19.93 -7.12
N VAL A 76 -6.19 -20.70 -6.40
CA VAL A 76 -4.84 -21.03 -6.85
C VAL A 76 -4.95 -21.97 -8.03
N THR A 77 -4.37 -21.59 -9.17
CA THR A 77 -4.35 -22.43 -10.37
C THR A 77 -3.19 -23.42 -10.32
N GLN A 78 -3.23 -24.45 -11.16
CA GLN A 78 -2.17 -25.46 -11.26
C GLN A 78 -0.80 -24.90 -11.68
N ALA A 79 -0.76 -23.66 -12.19
CA ALA A 79 0.48 -22.97 -12.55
C ALA A 79 1.36 -22.66 -11.33
N VAL A 80 0.76 -22.54 -10.13
CA VAL A 80 1.46 -22.20 -8.89
C VAL A 80 1.81 -23.47 -8.12
N LYS A 81 3.10 -23.83 -8.07
CA LYS A 81 3.58 -25.05 -7.39
C LYS A 81 4.02 -24.83 -5.94
N ASP A 82 4.57 -23.65 -5.64
CA ASP A 82 5.29 -23.43 -4.37
C ASP A 82 4.34 -23.24 -3.17
N TYR A 83 3.15 -22.68 -3.41
CA TYR A 83 2.14 -22.43 -2.37
C TYR A 83 0.73 -22.83 -2.83
N PRO A 84 0.43 -24.15 -2.93
CA PRO A 84 -0.86 -24.63 -3.44
C PRO A 84 -2.05 -24.23 -2.58
N PHE A 85 -1.81 -23.95 -1.29
CA PHE A 85 -2.82 -23.48 -0.33
C PHE A 85 -2.59 -22.01 0.08
N GLY A 86 -1.87 -21.25 -0.74
CA GLY A 86 -1.63 -19.83 -0.50
C GLY A 86 -2.87 -18.97 -0.70
N THR A 87 -2.76 -17.68 -0.37
CA THR A 87 -3.82 -16.73 -0.73
C THR A 87 -3.66 -16.34 -2.20
N PRO A 88 -4.64 -16.62 -3.08
CA PRO A 88 -4.50 -16.39 -4.51
C PRO A 88 -4.52 -14.90 -4.84
N LEU A 89 -3.62 -14.50 -5.73
CA LEU A 89 -3.58 -13.19 -6.37
C LEU A 89 -3.76 -13.39 -7.88
N GLN A 90 -4.80 -12.79 -8.42
CA GLN A 90 -5.12 -12.84 -9.84
C GLN A 90 -4.77 -11.51 -10.48
N ILE A 91 -4.08 -11.56 -11.62
CA ILE A 91 -3.70 -10.39 -12.41
C ILE A 91 -4.23 -10.61 -13.82
N SER A 92 -4.89 -9.61 -14.36
CA SER A 92 -5.39 -9.60 -15.73
C SER A 92 -4.76 -8.41 -16.42
N VAL A 93 -4.11 -8.63 -17.57
CA VAL A 93 -3.31 -7.61 -18.26
C VAL A 93 -3.69 -7.56 -19.73
N ASP A 94 -4.05 -6.38 -20.20
CA ASP A 94 -4.16 -6.03 -21.60
C ASP A 94 -2.83 -5.43 -22.10
N VAL A 95 -2.39 -5.94 -23.24
CA VAL A 95 -1.13 -5.54 -23.88
C VAL A 95 -1.45 -4.72 -25.11
N THR A 96 -1.04 -3.45 -25.09
CA THR A 96 -1.11 -2.58 -26.25
C THR A 96 0.29 -2.33 -26.80
N ARG A 97 0.44 -2.47 -28.11
CA ARG A 97 1.73 -2.29 -28.81
C ARG A 97 1.67 -1.06 -29.69
N LYS A 98 2.55 -0.10 -29.44
CA LYS A 98 2.74 1.09 -30.27
C LYS A 98 4.22 1.28 -30.58
N LYS A 99 4.59 1.21 -31.86
CA LYS A 99 5.99 1.39 -32.33
C LYS A 99 6.96 0.45 -31.57
N GLN A 100 7.88 1.02 -30.80
CA GLN A 100 8.90 0.34 -29.97
C GLN A 100 8.52 0.30 -28.47
N LYS A 101 7.25 0.56 -28.13
CA LYS A 101 6.75 0.56 -26.76
C LYS A 101 5.64 -0.48 -26.59
N LEU A 102 5.62 -1.10 -25.41
CA LEU A 102 4.54 -1.98 -24.97
C LEU A 102 3.92 -1.37 -23.72
N ARG A 103 2.62 -1.14 -23.74
CA ARG A 103 1.88 -0.69 -22.57
C ARG A 103 1.06 -1.86 -22.03
N LEU A 104 1.24 -2.13 -20.74
CA LEU A 104 0.55 -3.16 -19.98
C LEU A 104 -0.46 -2.48 -19.07
N ASP A 105 -1.74 -2.53 -19.43
CA ASP A 105 -2.82 -2.04 -18.59
C ASP A 105 -3.46 -3.24 -17.90
N GLY A 106 -3.53 -3.24 -16.58
CA GLY A 106 -3.97 -4.42 -15.86
C GLY A 106 -4.73 -4.14 -14.58
N ILE A 107 -5.33 -5.20 -14.05
CA ILE A 107 -6.08 -5.19 -12.79
C ILE A 107 -5.56 -6.33 -11.91
N VAL A 108 -5.27 -6.01 -10.66
CA VAL A 108 -4.91 -6.95 -9.60
C VAL A 108 -6.09 -7.17 -8.68
N LYS A 109 -6.36 -8.44 -8.37
CA LYS A 109 -7.41 -8.87 -7.43
C LYS A 109 -6.83 -9.83 -6.42
N THR A 110 -6.94 -9.49 -5.14
CA THR A 110 -6.51 -10.35 -4.04
C THR A 110 -7.28 -10.04 -2.76
N VAL A 111 -7.01 -10.81 -1.72
CA VAL A 111 -7.55 -10.57 -0.37
C VAL A 111 -6.41 -10.65 0.61
N ILE A 112 -6.32 -9.69 1.52
CA ILE A 112 -5.33 -9.69 2.61
C ILE A 112 -6.02 -9.80 3.96
N THR A 113 -5.26 -10.15 5.00
CA THR A 113 -5.72 -10.14 6.39
C THR A 113 -5.05 -9.00 7.13
N LEU A 114 -5.86 -8.12 7.73
CA LEU A 114 -5.39 -7.08 8.66
C LEU A 114 -6.09 -7.22 10.01
N GLY A 115 -5.64 -6.46 11.01
CA GLY A 115 -6.31 -6.37 12.30
C GLY A 115 -7.48 -5.39 12.24
N CYS A 116 -8.66 -5.80 12.70
CA CYS A 116 -9.82 -4.92 12.79
C CYS A 116 -9.55 -3.75 13.76
N ASN A 117 -9.70 -2.51 13.30
CA ASN A 117 -9.48 -1.32 14.12
C ASN A 117 -10.48 -1.14 15.27
N ARG A 118 -11.61 -1.87 15.24
CA ARG A 118 -12.63 -1.79 16.28
C ARG A 118 -12.41 -2.84 17.38
N CYS A 119 -12.23 -4.11 17.02
CA CYS A 119 -12.15 -5.22 17.99
C CYS A 119 -10.81 -5.96 18.02
N GLY A 120 -9.88 -5.65 17.13
CA GLY A 120 -8.56 -6.30 17.03
C GLY A 120 -8.56 -7.71 16.43
N GLU A 121 -9.71 -8.27 16.07
CA GLU A 121 -9.81 -9.58 15.41
C GLU A 121 -9.37 -9.51 13.94
N PRO A 122 -8.91 -10.63 13.34
CA PRO A 122 -8.51 -10.65 11.94
C PRO A 122 -9.69 -10.29 11.02
N ALA A 123 -9.46 -9.34 10.13
CA ALA A 123 -10.42 -8.86 9.14
C ALA A 123 -9.86 -9.16 7.74
N ALA A 124 -10.68 -9.77 6.89
CA ALA A 124 -10.36 -9.91 5.48
C ALA A 124 -10.65 -8.59 4.76
N GLU A 125 -9.64 -8.03 4.10
CA GLU A 125 -9.77 -6.89 3.22
C GLU A 125 -9.54 -7.31 1.77
N CYS A 126 -10.39 -6.83 0.87
CA CYS A 126 -10.33 -7.15 -0.54
C CYS A 126 -9.59 -6.04 -1.27
N ILE A 127 -8.53 -6.39 -1.99
CA ILE A 127 -7.72 -5.45 -2.76
C ILE A 127 -8.11 -5.58 -4.23
N PHE A 128 -8.43 -4.43 -4.82
CA PHE A 128 -8.71 -4.26 -6.24
C PHE A 128 -7.98 -3.01 -6.70
N SER A 129 -6.93 -3.18 -7.50
CA SER A 129 -6.16 -2.05 -8.02
C SER A 129 -5.94 -2.24 -9.52
N ASP A 130 -6.13 -1.17 -10.28
CA ASP A 130 -5.64 -1.05 -11.65
C ASP A 130 -4.19 -0.56 -11.66
N PHE A 131 -3.48 -0.83 -12.75
CA PHE A 131 -2.12 -0.34 -12.99
C PHE A 131 -1.84 -0.21 -14.49
N SER A 132 -0.90 0.66 -14.83
CA SER A 132 -0.41 0.86 -16.20
C SER A 132 1.12 0.88 -16.20
N LEU A 133 1.75 -0.11 -16.80
CA LEU A 133 3.22 -0.14 -16.98
C LEU A 133 3.59 0.13 -18.43
N LEU A 134 4.65 0.90 -18.63
CA LEU A 134 5.20 1.18 -19.97
C LEU A 134 6.56 0.53 -20.13
N LEU A 135 6.65 -0.49 -20.98
CA LEU A 135 7.90 -1.15 -21.33
C LEU A 135 8.53 -0.45 -22.54
N THR A 136 9.75 0.07 -22.38
CA THR A 136 10.50 0.79 -23.41
C THR A 136 11.78 0.08 -23.78
N GLU A 137 12.15 0.11 -25.07
CA GLU A 137 13.41 -0.47 -25.54
C GLU A 137 14.64 0.38 -25.17
N GLU A 138 14.46 1.68 -24.97
CA GLU A 138 15.50 2.62 -24.54
C GLU A 138 15.60 2.65 -23.00
N PRO A 139 16.81 2.87 -22.44
CA PRO A 139 16.99 3.04 -21.01
C PRO A 139 16.20 4.26 -20.51
N ILE A 140 15.72 4.16 -19.28
CA ILE A 140 14.92 5.23 -18.67
C ILE A 140 15.89 6.26 -18.09
N GLU A 141 15.79 7.50 -18.54
CA GLU A 141 16.50 8.63 -17.94
C GLU A 141 15.72 9.08 -16.70
N GLU A 142 16.30 8.86 -15.51
CA GLU A 142 15.75 9.41 -14.28
C GLU A 142 15.86 10.94 -14.30
N PRO A 143 14.81 11.68 -13.93
CA PRO A 143 14.88 13.14 -13.92
C PRO A 143 15.84 13.63 -12.82
N ASP A 144 16.77 14.53 -13.19
CA ASP A 144 17.74 15.16 -12.26
C ASP A 144 17.09 15.91 -11.08
N ILE A 145 15.79 16.21 -11.17
CA ILE A 145 15.04 16.96 -10.16
C ILE A 145 13.84 16.12 -9.72
N ILE A 146 13.95 15.51 -8.54
CA ILE A 146 12.84 14.84 -7.86
C ILE A 146 11.88 15.92 -7.36
N ASN A 147 10.67 15.99 -7.94
CA ASN A 147 9.64 16.92 -7.47
C ASN A 147 8.95 16.32 -6.23
N LEU A 148 9.53 16.55 -5.05
CA LEU A 148 9.01 16.09 -3.75
C LEU A 148 7.75 16.87 -3.27
N GLY A 149 6.97 17.41 -4.20
CA GLY A 149 5.79 18.22 -3.91
C GLY A 149 6.09 19.72 -3.82
N THR A 150 5.25 20.51 -4.46
CA THR A 150 5.27 21.96 -4.40
C THR A 150 4.91 22.41 -2.99
N ILE A 151 5.85 23.06 -2.29
CA ILE A 151 5.54 23.87 -1.11
C ILE A 151 4.54 24.94 -1.58
N TYR A 152 3.31 24.94 -1.05
CA TYR A 152 2.32 25.96 -1.35
C TYR A 152 2.95 27.35 -1.16
N GLY A 153 3.16 28.10 -2.25
CA GLY A 153 3.65 29.47 -2.13
C GLY A 153 4.40 30.11 -3.30
N GLU A 154 4.83 29.39 -4.34
CA GLU A 154 5.48 30.04 -5.49
C GLU A 154 4.92 29.58 -6.84
N VAL A 155 4.22 30.51 -7.49
CA VAL A 155 3.66 30.42 -8.83
C VAL A 155 4.78 30.71 -9.84
N ASN A 156 5.36 29.67 -10.43
CA ASN A 156 5.98 29.60 -11.78
C ASN A 156 7.18 28.64 -11.79
N ARG A 157 6.91 27.35 -12.03
CA ARG A 157 7.81 26.53 -12.83
C ARG A 157 6.95 25.86 -13.90
N LYS A 158 7.30 26.12 -15.16
CA LYS A 158 6.58 25.65 -16.34
C LYS A 158 6.39 24.12 -16.24
N PRO A 159 5.16 23.58 -16.40
CA PRO A 159 5.05 22.17 -16.74
C PRO A 159 5.75 21.98 -18.10
N TYR A 160 6.47 20.88 -18.22
CA TYR A 160 7.24 20.53 -19.40
C TYR A 160 6.36 20.61 -20.66
N SER A 161 6.71 21.52 -21.56
CA SER A 161 6.08 21.69 -22.86
C SER A 161 6.68 20.69 -23.84
N GLY A 162 5.95 19.62 -24.12
CA GLY A 162 6.11 18.79 -25.31
C GLY A 162 4.83 18.87 -26.15
N LEU A 163 4.61 20.01 -26.82
CA LEU A 163 3.59 20.12 -27.86
C LEU A 163 4.12 19.46 -29.14
N SER A 164 3.68 18.24 -29.39
CA SER A 164 3.46 17.76 -30.75
C SER A 164 1.95 17.72 -30.97
N GLU A 165 1.44 18.65 -31.77
CA GLU A 165 0.14 18.53 -32.40
C GLU A 165 0.24 17.38 -33.40
N ASP A 166 -0.41 16.24 -33.09
CA ASP A 166 -1.02 15.34 -34.07
C ASP A 166 -1.68 14.15 -33.34
N GLY A 167 -3.00 14.04 -33.49
CA GLY A 167 -3.74 12.78 -33.34
C GLY A 167 -4.19 12.40 -31.93
N GLU A 168 -5.42 11.92 -31.82
CA GLU A 168 -5.99 11.30 -30.63
C GLU A 168 -5.13 10.12 -30.16
N GLU A 169 -4.28 10.32 -29.15
CA GLU A 169 -3.47 9.25 -28.56
C GLU A 169 -3.56 9.29 -27.03
N VAL A 170 -3.90 8.15 -26.41
CA VAL A 170 -3.78 7.91 -24.96
C VAL A 170 -2.35 8.29 -24.56
N ASP A 171 -2.23 9.29 -23.69
CA ASP A 171 -0.97 9.97 -23.37
C ASP A 171 -0.03 9.04 -22.58
N ASP A 172 0.93 8.42 -23.27
CA ASP A 172 2.02 7.68 -22.59
C ASP A 172 2.88 8.61 -21.70
N GLY A 173 2.75 9.93 -21.86
CA GLY A 173 3.39 10.94 -21.02
C GLY A 173 2.80 11.04 -19.61
N SER A 174 1.60 10.51 -19.37
CA SER A 174 0.95 10.54 -18.05
C SER A 174 1.41 9.41 -17.11
N ILE A 175 2.12 8.41 -17.63
CA ILE A 175 2.64 7.30 -16.82
C ILE A 175 3.91 7.79 -16.12
N ASP A 176 3.94 7.63 -14.80
CA ASP A 176 5.06 8.03 -13.96
C ASP A 176 6.35 7.31 -14.36
N PHE A 177 7.51 7.92 -14.11
CA PHE A 177 8.79 7.34 -14.47
C PHE A 177 9.06 6.02 -13.71
N GLU A 178 8.52 5.86 -12.50
CA GLU A 178 8.62 4.64 -11.67
C GLU A 178 7.87 3.44 -12.28
N ASP A 179 6.85 3.70 -13.10
CA ASP A 179 6.03 2.70 -13.80
C ASP A 179 6.54 2.43 -15.23
N ARG A 180 7.68 3.02 -15.60
CA ARG A 180 8.39 2.71 -16.84
C ARG A 180 9.42 1.64 -16.56
N LEU A 181 9.51 0.65 -17.45
CA LEU A 181 10.46 -0.44 -17.34
C LEU A 181 11.29 -0.55 -18.60
N HIS A 182 12.62 -0.58 -18.43
CA HIS A 182 13.53 -0.86 -19.53
C HIS A 182 13.39 -2.34 -19.92
N PHE A 183 12.97 -2.60 -21.15
CA PHE A 183 12.78 -3.94 -21.69
C PHE A 183 13.42 -4.02 -23.09
N PRO A 184 14.73 -4.31 -23.18
CA PRO A 184 15.46 -4.29 -24.45
C PRO A 184 14.97 -5.40 -25.38
N PRO A 185 15.03 -5.22 -26.72
CA PRO A 185 14.46 -6.17 -27.69
C PRO A 185 15.11 -7.57 -27.68
N GLY A 186 16.33 -7.69 -27.14
CA GLY A 186 17.02 -8.98 -26.95
C GLY A 186 16.39 -9.87 -25.87
N GLU A 187 15.67 -9.27 -24.92
CA GLU A 187 15.05 -10.00 -23.82
C GLU A 187 13.64 -10.47 -24.18
N LYS A 188 13.34 -11.71 -23.79
CA LYS A 188 12.04 -12.35 -24.09
C LYS A 188 11.06 -12.27 -22.92
N ALA A 189 11.56 -12.00 -21.73
CA ALA A 189 10.80 -12.02 -20.50
C ALA A 189 11.30 -10.92 -19.58
N ILE A 190 10.38 -10.30 -18.84
CA ILE A 190 10.67 -9.30 -17.81
C ILE A 190 9.85 -9.65 -16.57
N ASP A 191 10.45 -9.46 -15.41
CA ASP A 191 9.79 -9.66 -14.13
C ASP A 191 9.06 -8.38 -13.71
N ILE A 192 7.75 -8.48 -13.50
CA ILE A 192 6.91 -7.36 -13.01
C ILE A 192 6.45 -7.61 -11.56
N SER A 193 7.01 -8.60 -10.88
CA SER A 193 6.64 -8.98 -9.51
C SER A 193 6.79 -7.84 -8.52
N LYS A 194 7.84 -7.01 -8.67
CA LYS A 194 8.09 -5.83 -7.84
C LYS A 194 6.93 -4.84 -7.93
N HIS A 195 6.57 -4.41 -9.15
CA HIS A 195 5.45 -3.49 -9.37
C HIS A 195 4.13 -4.04 -8.81
N ILE A 196 3.82 -5.32 -9.03
CA ILE A 196 2.60 -5.93 -8.47
C ILE A 196 2.63 -5.97 -6.94
N ARG A 197 3.79 -6.28 -6.33
CA ARG A 197 3.95 -6.28 -4.88
C ARG A 197 3.75 -4.87 -4.31
N ASP A 198 4.36 -3.87 -4.92
CA ASP A 198 4.29 -2.47 -4.47
C ASP A 198 2.86 -1.93 -4.60
N LEU A 199 2.19 -2.22 -5.72
CA LEU A 199 0.78 -1.91 -5.94
C LEU A 199 -0.12 -2.47 -4.83
N VAL A 200 0.08 -3.75 -4.47
CA VAL A 200 -0.69 -4.37 -3.38
C VAL A 200 -0.43 -3.69 -2.04
N HIS A 201 0.79 -3.21 -1.76
CA HIS A 201 1.08 -2.47 -0.53
C HIS A 201 0.43 -1.08 -0.51
N LEU A 202 0.40 -0.38 -1.65
CA LEU A 202 -0.20 0.94 -1.76
C LEU A 202 -1.71 0.92 -1.52
N GLU A 203 -2.39 -0.16 -1.92
CA GLU A 203 -3.84 -0.32 -1.76
C GLU A 203 -4.26 -0.77 -0.35
N ILE A 204 -3.32 -0.98 0.59
CA ILE A 204 -3.65 -1.39 1.96
C ILE A 204 -4.33 -0.24 2.72
N ASN A 205 -5.55 -0.47 3.20
CA ASN A 205 -6.30 0.55 3.93
C ASN A 205 -5.93 0.58 5.42
N ILE A 206 -5.87 1.79 5.98
CA ILE A 206 -5.65 2.00 7.41
C ILE A 206 -6.90 1.63 8.22
N ASN A 207 -8.10 1.69 7.66
CA ASN A 207 -9.39 1.57 8.36
C ASN A 207 -10.14 0.25 8.15
N THR A 208 -9.47 -0.88 8.36
CA THR A 208 -10.10 -2.20 8.24
C THR A 208 -11.02 -2.53 9.41
N VAL A 209 -12.20 -3.08 9.09
CA VAL A 209 -13.19 -3.53 10.07
C VAL A 209 -13.69 -4.92 9.66
N CYS A 210 -13.74 -5.86 10.61
CA CYS A 210 -14.16 -7.24 10.36
C CYS A 210 -15.64 -7.40 9.94
N ASP A 211 -16.50 -6.48 10.38
CA ASP A 211 -17.94 -6.47 10.05
C ASP A 211 -18.48 -5.03 10.14
N VAL A 212 -19.44 -4.69 9.29
CA VAL A 212 -20.12 -3.38 9.30
C VAL A 212 -20.77 -3.07 10.66
N ASN A 213 -21.28 -4.11 11.33
CA ASN A 213 -21.91 -4.06 12.65
C ASN A 213 -20.95 -4.36 13.80
N CYS A 214 -19.63 -4.34 13.56
CA CYS A 214 -18.65 -4.57 14.61
C CYS A 214 -18.78 -3.52 15.73
N LYS A 215 -19.08 -3.98 16.94
CA LYS A 215 -19.28 -3.16 18.15
C LYS A 215 -17.96 -2.71 18.75
N GLY A 216 -16.87 -3.35 18.36
CA GLY A 216 -15.52 -3.04 18.81
C GLY A 216 -15.22 -3.44 20.25
N MET A 217 -14.11 -2.94 20.75
CA MET A 217 -13.64 -3.16 22.11
C MET A 217 -14.23 -2.12 23.06
N CYS A 218 -14.47 -2.51 24.31
CA CYS A 218 -14.78 -1.55 25.35
C CYS A 218 -13.54 -0.71 25.68
N PHE A 219 -13.59 0.61 25.49
CA PHE A 219 -12.49 1.54 25.82
C PHE A 219 -12.07 1.58 27.29
N LYS A 220 -12.86 0.98 28.20
CA LYS A 220 -12.57 0.98 29.64
C LYS A 220 -11.94 -0.31 30.15
N CYS A 221 -12.46 -1.46 29.72
CA CYS A 221 -12.00 -2.76 30.21
C CYS A 221 -11.36 -3.65 29.13
N GLY A 222 -11.30 -3.19 27.88
CA GLY A 222 -10.70 -3.95 26.78
C GLY A 222 -11.48 -5.21 26.38
N THR A 223 -12.71 -5.40 26.86
CA THR A 223 -13.54 -6.55 26.48
C THR A 223 -14.12 -6.35 25.08
N ASN A 224 -14.02 -7.37 24.22
CA ASN A 224 -14.66 -7.37 22.91
C ASN A 224 -16.19 -7.42 23.05
N LEU A 225 -16.87 -6.39 22.54
CA LEU A 225 -18.33 -6.24 22.65
C LEU A 225 -19.10 -7.13 21.66
N ASN A 226 -18.40 -7.77 20.71
CA ASN A 226 -18.99 -8.76 19.81
C ASN A 226 -19.20 -10.11 20.51
N THR A 227 -18.31 -10.50 21.42
CA THR A 227 -18.36 -11.80 22.10
C THR A 227 -19.05 -11.74 23.46
N SER A 228 -18.92 -10.63 24.19
CA SER A 228 -19.49 -10.48 25.53
C SER A 228 -19.85 -9.05 25.88
N LYS A 229 -20.71 -8.86 26.89
CA LYS A 229 -21.11 -7.51 27.37
C LYS A 229 -20.18 -7.04 28.49
N CYS A 230 -19.68 -5.82 28.39
CA CYS A 230 -18.93 -5.19 29.48
C CYS A 230 -19.86 -4.73 30.63
N LYS A 231 -19.29 -4.55 31.83
CA LYS A 231 -20.00 -4.01 33.01
C LYS A 231 -19.66 -2.54 33.30
N CYS A 232 -18.85 -1.89 32.47
CA CYS A 232 -18.29 -0.57 32.75
C CYS A 232 -19.32 0.56 32.83
N SER A 233 -20.47 0.44 32.15
CA SER A 233 -21.57 1.41 32.22
C SER A 233 -22.31 1.39 33.56
N LYS A 234 -22.24 0.29 34.33
CA LYS A 234 -22.85 0.23 35.69
C LYS A 234 -22.02 1.00 36.73
N LEU A 235 -20.69 1.01 36.60
CA LEU A 235 -19.78 1.70 37.52
C LEU A 235 -19.86 3.24 37.43
N GLU A 236 -20.28 3.79 36.29
CA GLU A 236 -20.46 5.24 36.11
C GLU A 236 -21.79 5.78 36.61
N ALA A 237 -22.86 4.99 36.50
CA ALA A 237 -24.17 5.36 37.03
C ALA A 237 -24.16 5.52 38.56
N GLU A 238 -23.18 4.93 39.25
CA GLU A 238 -22.95 5.09 40.69
C GLU A 238 -22.07 6.32 41.02
N LYS A 239 -21.09 6.68 40.17
CA LYS A 239 -20.21 7.85 40.38
C LYS A 239 -20.81 9.18 39.88
N SER A 240 -21.66 9.15 38.84
CA SER A 240 -22.22 10.36 38.21
C SER A 240 -23.49 10.90 38.89
N ARG A 241 -23.96 10.32 40.00
CA ARG A 241 -25.13 10.87 40.71
C ARG A 241 -24.83 12.20 41.40
N TYR A 242 -23.57 12.47 41.70
CA TYR A 242 -23.14 13.72 42.35
C TYR A 242 -21.76 14.14 41.83
N GLY A 243 -21.72 15.10 40.90
CA GLY A 243 -20.48 15.79 40.53
C GLY A 243 -19.98 16.74 41.63
N PRO A 244 -19.00 17.62 41.37
CA PRO A 244 -18.44 18.55 42.38
C PRO A 244 -19.48 19.42 43.10
N LEU A 245 -20.65 19.61 42.47
CA LEU A 245 -21.78 20.40 42.95
C LEU A 245 -22.94 19.56 43.49
N GLY A 246 -22.74 18.24 43.66
CA GLY A 246 -23.82 17.33 44.02
C GLY A 246 -24.53 17.67 45.33
N ASN A 247 -23.81 18.27 46.28
CA ASN A 247 -24.33 18.65 47.59
C ASN A 247 -24.70 20.15 47.69
N LEU A 248 -24.66 20.90 46.58
CA LEU A 248 -24.90 22.34 46.58
C LEU A 248 -26.34 22.67 47.01
N LYS A 249 -27.30 21.81 46.64
CA LYS A 249 -28.72 21.99 46.98
C LYS A 249 -28.99 21.90 48.49
N GLN A 250 -28.26 21.04 49.22
CA GLN A 250 -28.33 20.98 50.69
C GLN A 250 -27.72 22.23 51.32
N LYS A 251 -26.55 22.68 50.84
CA LYS A 251 -25.88 23.89 51.33
C LYS A 251 -26.69 25.18 51.12
N MET A 252 -27.56 25.22 50.10
CA MET A 252 -28.45 26.37 49.85
C MET A 252 -29.71 26.37 50.73
N GLN A 253 -30.07 25.23 51.33
CA GLN A 253 -31.26 25.10 52.19
C GLN A 253 -30.92 25.31 53.67
N GLU A 254 -29.67 25.02 54.07
CA GLU A 254 -29.17 25.28 55.44
C GLU A 254 -28.84 26.76 55.70
N ASN A 255 -28.72 27.58 54.64
CA ASN A 255 -28.43 29.03 54.73
C ASN A 255 -29.68 29.92 54.57
N LYS A 256 -30.86 29.42 54.95
CA LYS A 256 -32.12 30.16 54.92
C LYS A 256 -32.69 30.30 56.32
#